data_AF-A0A6P9D573-F1
#
_entry.id   AF-A0A6P9D573-F1
#
_cell.length_a   1.000
_cell.length_b   1.000
_cell.length_c   1.000
_cell.angle_alpha   90.00
_cell.angle_beta   90.00
_cell.angle_gamma   90.00
#
_symmetry.space_group_name_H-M   'P 1'
#
loop_
_entity.id
_entity.type
_entity.pdbx_description
1 polymer ?
#
loop_
_entity_poly.entity_id
_entity_poly.type
_entity_poly.pdbx_seq_one_letter_code
_entity_poly.pdbx_strand_id
1 'polypeptide(L)'
;MDVEEEVIGLCLFRSSGRVTHPRYLLNPLMGDFVSDWSPLHEASIHGRLLALKKLINQGANVNFRTTDCVSPLHEACLGGHAACVSVLLKHGANVNATTIDWNTPLFNACVSGSVDCLNLLLQHRASPHPVCDLASPIHEAAKRGHTKCVETLLSNGVSIDHNIKHLGTPLYVACENQQLKCAKKLLESGASANSGKGLDSPLHIAAQTSNVDMVHLLIDFGANTRAVNAEGKKPIELVPANSALMQIFLQREGPFSLMQLCRLCIRSYLGVKKKKRISELMLPDELKKFLLYV
;
A
#
# COMPACT_ATOMS: atom_id res chain seq x y z
N MET A 1 33.47 3.52 -3.46
CA MET A 1 33.60 2.18 -4.07
C MET A 1 32.47 1.30 -3.56
N ASP A 2 31.27 1.73 -3.94
CA ASP A 2 30.23 0.94 -4.61
C ASP A 2 29.86 -0.41 -4.01
N VAL A 3 28.85 -0.37 -3.15
CA VAL A 3 27.95 -1.48 -2.83
C VAL A 3 26.52 -0.92 -2.89
N GLU A 4 26.07 -0.50 -4.07
CA GLU A 4 24.71 0.05 -4.25
C GLU A 4 23.98 -0.42 -5.53
N GLU A 5 24.40 -1.53 -6.16
CA GLU A 5 23.80 -1.96 -7.45
C GLU A 5 23.33 -3.43 -7.53
N GLU A 6 22.81 -4.01 -6.44
CA GLU A 6 22.45 -5.45 -6.46
C GLU A 6 20.99 -5.82 -6.09
N VAL A 7 20.02 -4.93 -6.25
CA VAL A 7 18.59 -5.27 -6.01
C VAL A 7 17.64 -4.96 -7.19
N ILE A 8 18.14 -4.48 -8.34
CA ILE A 8 17.30 -4.20 -9.52
C ILE A 8 17.43 -5.31 -10.62
N GLY A 9 18.11 -6.42 -10.33
CA GLY A 9 18.57 -7.36 -11.36
C GLY A 9 18.01 -8.79 -11.39
N LEU A 10 16.80 -9.10 -10.88
CA LEU A 10 16.37 -10.51 -10.72
C LEU A 10 15.09 -10.96 -11.46
N CYS A 11 14.60 -10.24 -12.46
CA CYS A 11 13.53 -10.75 -13.36
C CYS A 11 14.02 -11.36 -14.68
N LEU A 12 15.31 -11.68 -14.81
CA LEU A 12 15.82 -12.45 -15.96
C LEU A 12 16.65 -13.62 -15.46
N PHE A 13 16.07 -14.82 -15.45
CA PHE A 13 16.62 -16.08 -16.01
C PHE A 13 15.92 -17.33 -15.46
N ARG A 14 15.35 -18.10 -16.41
CA ARG A 14 15.18 -19.57 -16.45
C ARG A 14 14.16 -20.26 -15.52
N SER A 15 13.03 -20.56 -16.16
CA SER A 15 12.24 -21.78 -15.94
C SER A 15 12.97 -23.05 -16.39
N SER A 16 12.79 -24.14 -15.66
CA SER A 16 12.76 -25.52 -16.19
C SER A 16 12.02 -26.44 -15.22
N GLY A 17 10.78 -26.80 -15.55
CA GLY A 17 10.00 -27.81 -14.82
C GLY A 17 8.60 -27.96 -15.41
N ARG A 18 8.44 -28.89 -16.36
CA ARG A 18 7.20 -29.17 -17.08
C ARG A 18 6.19 -29.90 -16.18
N VAL A 19 4.92 -29.50 -16.25
CA VAL A 19 3.76 -30.35 -15.93
C VAL A 19 2.77 -30.28 -17.09
N THR A 20 2.32 -31.43 -17.58
CA THR A 20 1.51 -31.59 -18.79
C THR A 20 0.00 -31.71 -18.51
N HIS A 21 -0.79 -31.30 -19.52
CA HIS A 21 -2.19 -31.66 -19.89
C HIS A 21 -3.23 -30.52 -19.84
N PRO A 22 -4.30 -30.53 -20.67
CA PRO A 22 -4.46 -31.04 -22.05
C PRO A 22 -4.96 -29.98 -23.07
N ARG A 23 -4.39 -30.09 -24.28
CA ARG A 23 -4.77 -29.62 -25.63
C ARG A 23 -6.01 -28.70 -25.79
N TYR A 24 -5.76 -27.44 -26.16
CA TYR A 24 -6.37 -26.79 -27.34
C TYR A 24 -5.38 -25.77 -27.96
N LEU A 25 -5.18 -25.91 -29.29
CA LEU A 25 -4.49 -25.03 -30.24
C LEU A 25 -3.03 -24.60 -29.94
N LEU A 26 -2.08 -25.51 -30.19
CA LEU A 26 -0.67 -25.15 -30.42
C LEU A 26 -0.41 -25.15 -31.93
N ASN A 27 -0.17 -23.96 -32.50
CA ASN A 27 0.53 -23.83 -33.77
C ASN A 27 2.00 -23.56 -33.41
N PRO A 28 2.95 -24.49 -33.64
CA PRO A 28 4.31 -24.40 -33.09
C PRO A 28 5.28 -23.57 -33.96
N LEU A 29 4.80 -22.53 -34.65
CA LEU A 29 5.59 -21.75 -35.62
C LEU A 29 5.65 -20.24 -35.36
N MET A 30 5.40 -19.79 -34.13
CA MET A 30 5.74 -18.42 -33.71
C MET A 30 6.14 -18.43 -32.23
N GLY A 31 7.45 -18.35 -31.97
CA GLY A 31 7.96 -17.95 -30.68
C GLY A 31 7.89 -16.44 -30.61
N ASP A 32 6.99 -15.91 -29.78
CA ASP A 32 7.02 -14.57 -29.20
C ASP A 32 6.08 -14.58 -27.98
N PHE A 33 6.40 -13.79 -26.97
CA PHE A 33 5.84 -13.68 -25.61
C PHE A 33 4.30 -13.61 -25.45
N VAL A 34 3.51 -13.70 -26.53
CA VAL A 34 2.08 -13.34 -26.62
C VAL A 34 1.14 -14.56 -26.70
N SER A 35 1.67 -15.79 -26.75
CA SER A 35 0.86 -16.99 -27.08
C SER A 35 -0.14 -17.45 -26.01
N ASP A 36 -0.11 -16.90 -24.78
CA ASP A 36 -1.07 -17.22 -23.72
C ASP A 36 -2.09 -16.09 -23.44
N TRP A 37 -2.05 -14.99 -24.18
CA TRP A 37 -2.94 -13.84 -23.98
C TRP A 37 -4.29 -14.05 -24.66
N SER A 38 -5.39 -13.99 -23.90
CA SER A 38 -6.73 -14.19 -24.48
C SER A 38 -7.39 -12.87 -24.88
N PRO A 39 -8.35 -12.86 -25.83
CA PRO A 39 -9.14 -11.67 -26.14
C PRO A 39 -9.86 -11.07 -24.92
N LEU A 40 -10.13 -11.89 -23.90
CA LEU A 40 -10.73 -11.44 -22.65
C LEU A 40 -9.73 -10.67 -21.77
N HIS A 41 -8.44 -11.03 -21.79
CA HIS A 41 -7.37 -10.22 -21.18
C HIS A 41 -7.24 -8.88 -21.89
N GLU A 42 -7.20 -8.88 -23.22
CA GLU A 42 -7.13 -7.66 -24.05
C GLU A 42 -8.30 -6.70 -23.78
N ALA A 43 -9.52 -7.22 -23.67
CA ALA A 43 -10.68 -6.41 -23.33
C ALA A 43 -10.61 -5.89 -21.88
N SER A 44 -10.00 -6.64 -20.97
CA SER A 44 -9.89 -6.28 -19.55
C SER A 44 -8.85 -5.21 -19.30
N ILE A 45 -7.63 -5.34 -19.85
CA ILE A 45 -6.53 -4.37 -19.68
C ILE A 45 -6.91 -2.98 -20.22
N HIS A 46 -7.67 -2.94 -21.31
CA HIS A 46 -8.12 -1.70 -21.95
C HIS A 46 -9.53 -1.24 -21.53
N GLY A 47 -10.17 -1.91 -20.57
CA GLY A 47 -11.49 -1.49 -20.06
C GLY A 47 -12.61 -1.53 -21.10
N ARG A 48 -12.49 -2.37 -22.14
CA ARG A 48 -13.45 -2.48 -23.25
C ARG A 48 -14.69 -3.27 -22.84
N LEU A 49 -15.53 -2.67 -21.99
CA LEU A 49 -16.70 -3.32 -21.37
C LEU A 49 -17.63 -4.04 -22.36
N LEU A 50 -17.93 -3.43 -23.51
CA LEU A 50 -18.81 -4.03 -24.51
C LEU A 50 -18.19 -5.27 -25.17
N ALA A 51 -16.90 -5.20 -25.49
CA ALA A 51 -16.16 -6.34 -26.03
C ALA A 51 -16.07 -7.47 -25.00
N LEU A 52 -15.77 -7.14 -23.75
CA LEU A 52 -15.71 -8.07 -22.64
C LEU A 52 -17.04 -8.82 -22.45
N LYS A 53 -18.18 -8.11 -22.41
CA LYS A 53 -19.51 -8.72 -22.34
C LYS A 53 -19.80 -9.63 -23.53
N LYS A 54 -19.46 -9.18 -24.75
CA LYS A 54 -19.66 -9.98 -25.97
C LYS A 54 -18.87 -11.29 -25.91
N LEU A 55 -17.61 -11.25 -25.50
CA LEU A 55 -16.74 -12.42 -25.37
C LEU A 55 -17.28 -13.41 -24.34
N ILE A 56 -17.73 -12.94 -23.19
CA ILE A 56 -18.34 -13.79 -22.14
C ILE A 56 -19.62 -14.46 -22.66
N ASN A 57 -20.49 -13.71 -23.35
CA ASN A 57 -21.71 -14.25 -23.95
C ASN A 57 -21.43 -15.28 -25.06
N GLN A 58 -20.25 -15.22 -25.68
CA GLN A 58 -19.77 -16.20 -26.67
C GLN A 58 -19.11 -17.44 -26.03
N GLY A 59 -19.09 -17.53 -24.70
CA GLY A 59 -18.55 -18.68 -23.96
C GLY A 59 -17.09 -18.54 -23.55
N ALA A 60 -16.50 -17.34 -23.58
CA ALA A 60 -15.15 -17.14 -23.07
C ALA A 60 -15.05 -17.49 -21.57
N ASN A 61 -14.06 -18.30 -21.20
CA ASN A 61 -13.81 -18.65 -19.81
C ASN A 61 -13.24 -17.45 -19.03
N VAL A 62 -14.02 -16.90 -18.09
CA VAL A 62 -13.62 -15.76 -17.25
C VAL A 62 -12.44 -16.05 -16.31
N ASN A 63 -12.19 -17.33 -16.06
CA ASN A 63 -11.08 -17.82 -15.22
C ASN A 63 -9.90 -18.34 -16.04
N PHE A 64 -9.88 -18.10 -17.36
CA PHE A 64 -8.70 -18.41 -18.17
C PHE A 64 -7.49 -17.65 -17.64
N ARG A 65 -6.33 -18.31 -17.58
CA ARG A 65 -5.09 -17.74 -17.04
C ARG A 65 -3.94 -17.89 -18.02
N THR A 66 -3.06 -16.88 -18.06
CA THR A 66 -1.78 -16.96 -18.76
C THR A 66 -0.83 -17.94 -18.06
N THR A 67 0.34 -18.21 -18.66
CA THR A 67 1.43 -18.97 -18.02
C THR A 67 1.88 -18.37 -16.69
N ASP A 68 1.91 -17.04 -16.59
CA ASP A 68 2.21 -16.29 -15.36
C ASP A 68 1.03 -16.25 -14.38
N CYS A 69 0.01 -17.08 -14.62
CA CYS A 69 -1.15 -17.24 -13.76
C CYS A 69 -2.02 -15.97 -13.65
N VAL A 70 -1.86 -15.02 -14.57
CA VAL A 70 -2.64 -13.78 -14.67
C VAL A 70 -4.02 -14.09 -15.24
N SER A 71 -5.06 -13.48 -14.70
CA SER A 71 -6.45 -13.64 -15.19
C SER A 71 -6.99 -12.30 -15.72
N PRO A 72 -8.08 -12.30 -16.50
CA PRO A 72 -8.72 -11.07 -16.95
C PRO A 72 -9.11 -10.15 -15.79
N LEU A 73 -9.45 -10.71 -14.62
CA LEU A 73 -9.77 -9.95 -13.43
C LEU A 73 -8.54 -9.18 -12.88
N HIS A 74 -7.34 -9.77 -12.93
CA HIS A 74 -6.10 -9.08 -12.56
C HIS A 74 -5.89 -7.84 -13.43
N GLU A 75 -6.05 -7.97 -14.74
CA GLU A 75 -5.86 -6.89 -15.71
C GLU A 75 -6.90 -5.78 -15.55
N ALA A 76 -8.18 -6.14 -15.39
CA ALA A 76 -9.23 -5.16 -15.14
C ALA A 76 -8.98 -4.36 -13.85
N CYS A 77 -8.46 -5.02 -12.79
CA CYS A 77 -8.12 -4.34 -11.53
C CYS A 77 -6.89 -3.45 -11.67
N LEU A 78 -5.86 -3.90 -12.40
CA LEU A 78 -4.63 -3.15 -12.67
C LEU A 78 -4.91 -1.89 -13.51
N GLY A 79 -5.84 -1.97 -14.46
CA GLY A 79 -6.33 -0.82 -15.22
C GLY A 79 -7.37 0.04 -14.49
N GLY A 80 -7.83 -0.38 -13.30
CA GLY A 80 -8.85 0.36 -12.54
C GLY A 80 -10.26 0.32 -13.14
N HIS A 81 -10.55 -0.62 -14.03
CA HIS A 81 -11.77 -0.71 -14.83
C HIS A 81 -12.93 -1.35 -14.04
N ALA A 82 -13.50 -0.63 -13.08
CA ALA A 82 -14.53 -1.14 -12.16
C ALA A 82 -15.74 -1.79 -12.85
N ALA A 83 -16.15 -1.28 -14.02
CA ALA A 83 -17.24 -1.88 -14.79
C ALA A 83 -16.88 -3.28 -15.35
N CYS A 84 -15.65 -3.47 -15.82
CA CYS A 84 -15.15 -4.77 -16.25
C CYS A 84 -15.01 -5.72 -15.06
N VAL A 85 -14.45 -5.25 -13.95
CA VAL A 85 -14.35 -6.00 -12.68
C VAL A 85 -15.72 -6.50 -12.25
N SER A 86 -16.74 -5.63 -12.23
CA SER A 86 -18.11 -6.01 -11.87
C SER A 86 -18.67 -7.12 -12.77
N VAL A 87 -18.48 -7.03 -14.09
CA VAL A 87 -18.95 -8.06 -15.02
C VAL A 87 -18.20 -9.39 -14.82
N LEU A 88 -16.88 -9.36 -14.65
CA LEU A 88 -16.07 -10.55 -14.43
C LEU A 88 -16.48 -11.27 -13.13
N LEU A 89 -16.64 -10.52 -12.02
CA LEU A 89 -17.07 -11.08 -10.74
C LEU A 89 -18.48 -11.68 -10.81
N LYS A 90 -19.41 -11.03 -11.51
CA LYS A 90 -20.79 -11.55 -11.73
C LYS A 90 -20.81 -12.88 -12.48
N HIS A 91 -19.81 -13.15 -13.31
CA HIS A 91 -19.68 -14.39 -14.06
C HIS A 91 -18.75 -15.42 -13.40
N GLY A 92 -18.41 -15.22 -12.12
CA GLY A 92 -17.67 -16.20 -11.32
C GLY A 92 -16.15 -16.13 -11.48
N ALA A 93 -15.58 -14.97 -11.84
CA ALA A 93 -14.13 -14.78 -11.78
C ALA A 93 -13.61 -15.00 -10.35
N ASN A 94 -12.53 -15.77 -10.20
CA ASN A 94 -11.91 -16.05 -8.91
C ASN A 94 -11.26 -14.77 -8.34
N VAL A 95 -11.92 -14.19 -7.34
CA VAL A 95 -11.53 -12.94 -6.68
C VAL A 95 -10.19 -13.02 -5.93
N ASN A 96 -9.78 -14.22 -5.51
CA ASN A 96 -8.55 -14.47 -4.74
C ASN A 96 -7.52 -15.27 -5.56
N ALA A 97 -7.63 -15.28 -6.89
CA ALA A 97 -6.58 -15.84 -7.72
C ALA A 97 -5.25 -15.12 -7.48
N THR A 98 -4.13 -15.83 -7.58
CA THR A 98 -2.79 -15.28 -7.41
C THR A 98 -1.97 -15.47 -8.68
N THR A 99 -1.15 -14.50 -9.06
CA THR A 99 -0.15 -14.68 -10.13
C THR A 99 1.08 -15.43 -9.62
N ILE A 100 2.04 -15.73 -10.48
CA ILE A 100 3.35 -16.27 -10.05
C ILE A 100 4.11 -15.31 -9.13
N ASP A 101 3.86 -13.99 -9.28
CA ASP A 101 4.43 -12.92 -8.44
C ASP A 101 3.58 -12.63 -7.19
N TRP A 102 2.66 -13.52 -6.84
CA TRP A 102 1.76 -13.41 -5.67
C TRP A 102 0.75 -12.25 -5.73
N ASN A 103 0.62 -11.59 -6.89
CA ASN A 103 -0.36 -10.52 -7.05
C ASN A 103 -1.77 -11.10 -7.03
N THR A 104 -2.65 -10.50 -6.24
CA THR A 104 -4.09 -10.76 -6.26
C THR A 104 -4.81 -9.66 -7.05
N PRO A 105 -6.06 -9.86 -7.50
CA PRO A 105 -6.88 -8.78 -8.03
C PRO A 105 -6.97 -7.58 -7.08
N LEU A 106 -7.04 -7.84 -5.78
CA LEU A 106 -7.10 -6.80 -4.75
C LEU A 106 -5.78 -6.00 -4.67
N PHE A 107 -4.63 -6.68 -4.75
CA PHE A 107 -3.34 -6.02 -4.87
C PHE A 107 -3.28 -5.13 -6.13
N ASN A 108 -3.71 -5.64 -7.29
CA ASN A 108 -3.74 -4.86 -8.54
C ASN A 108 -4.68 -3.64 -8.47
N ALA A 109 -5.80 -3.74 -7.76
CA ALA A 109 -6.66 -2.58 -7.49
C ALA A 109 -5.95 -1.52 -6.61
N CYS A 110 -5.10 -1.95 -5.67
CA CYS A 110 -4.25 -1.05 -4.91
C CYS A 110 -3.13 -0.44 -5.76
N VAL A 111 -2.57 -1.16 -6.74
CA VAL A 111 -1.62 -0.60 -7.71
C VAL A 111 -2.27 0.53 -8.52
N SER A 112 -3.48 0.31 -9.04
CA SER A 112 -4.22 1.29 -9.84
C SER A 112 -4.78 2.46 -9.04
N GLY A 113 -4.97 2.28 -7.73
CA GLY A 113 -5.62 3.26 -6.86
C GLY A 113 -7.15 3.29 -7.02
N SER A 114 -7.73 2.34 -7.74
CA SER A 114 -9.18 2.28 -7.96
C SER A 114 -9.91 1.76 -6.72
N VAL A 115 -10.43 2.70 -5.93
CA VAL A 115 -11.26 2.43 -4.75
C VAL A 115 -12.54 1.67 -5.13
N ASP A 116 -13.09 1.93 -6.31
CA ASP A 116 -14.29 1.24 -6.81
C ASP A 116 -14.00 -0.24 -7.09
N CYS A 117 -12.87 -0.55 -7.75
CA CYS A 117 -12.42 -1.93 -7.91
C CYS A 117 -12.19 -2.59 -6.54
N LEU A 118 -11.48 -1.91 -5.64
CA LEU A 118 -11.18 -2.43 -4.30
C LEU A 118 -12.46 -2.78 -3.53
N ASN A 119 -13.45 -1.88 -3.53
CA ASN A 119 -14.75 -2.10 -2.89
C ASN A 119 -15.52 -3.27 -3.50
N LEU A 120 -15.57 -3.37 -4.84
CA LEU A 120 -16.21 -4.50 -5.52
C LEU A 120 -15.57 -5.83 -5.14
N LEU A 121 -14.23 -5.89 -5.09
CA LEU A 121 -13.50 -7.10 -4.71
C LEU A 121 -13.80 -7.50 -3.26
N LEU A 122 -13.78 -6.55 -2.33
CA LEU A 122 -14.09 -6.79 -0.90
C LEU A 122 -15.55 -7.24 -0.70
N GLN A 123 -16.51 -6.64 -1.42
CA GLN A 123 -17.91 -7.10 -1.45
C GLN A 123 -18.05 -8.55 -1.94
N HIS A 124 -17.19 -8.95 -2.88
CA HIS A 124 -17.09 -10.33 -3.37
C HIS A 124 -16.15 -11.22 -2.54
N ARG A 125 -15.83 -10.84 -1.29
CA ARG A 125 -15.03 -11.61 -0.32
C ARG A 125 -13.57 -11.82 -0.74
N ALA A 126 -12.97 -10.84 -1.41
CA ALA A 126 -11.51 -10.77 -1.53
C ALA A 126 -10.87 -10.71 -0.13
N SER A 127 -9.78 -11.45 0.08
CA SER A 127 -8.98 -11.30 1.30
C SER A 127 -8.24 -9.96 1.26
N PRO A 128 -8.39 -9.09 2.27
CA PRO A 128 -7.62 -7.84 2.35
C PRO A 128 -6.19 -8.07 2.86
N HIS A 129 -5.89 -9.27 3.36
CA HIS A 129 -4.57 -9.64 3.87
C HIS A 129 -3.67 -10.15 2.74
N PRO A 130 -2.36 -9.83 2.77
CA PRO A 130 -1.40 -10.39 1.84
C PRO A 130 -1.38 -11.92 1.88
N VAL A 131 -1.25 -12.54 0.71
CA VAL A 131 -0.89 -13.97 0.61
C VAL A 131 0.62 -14.15 0.77
N CYS A 132 1.41 -13.15 0.38
CA CYS A 132 2.85 -13.10 0.48
C CYS A 132 3.29 -11.68 0.87
N ASP A 133 4.36 -11.56 1.64
CA ASP A 133 4.96 -10.29 2.05
C ASP A 133 5.38 -9.40 0.85
N LEU A 134 5.67 -10.01 -0.31
CA LEU A 134 6.02 -9.29 -1.54
C LEU A 134 4.84 -8.53 -2.17
N ALA A 135 3.60 -8.94 -1.87
CA ALA A 135 2.39 -8.42 -2.50
C ALA A 135 1.37 -7.93 -1.46
N SER A 136 1.82 -7.05 -0.55
CA SER A 136 0.97 -6.46 0.49
C SER A 136 0.13 -5.28 -0.01
N PRO A 137 -1.21 -5.41 -0.05
CA PRO A 137 -2.07 -4.36 -0.64
C PRO A 137 -1.98 -3.01 0.09
N ILE A 138 -1.88 -3.03 1.42
CA ILE A 138 -1.79 -1.79 2.21
C ILE A 138 -0.46 -1.07 2.02
N HIS A 139 0.64 -1.81 1.86
CA HIS A 139 1.95 -1.24 1.59
C HIS A 139 2.00 -0.65 0.18
N GLU A 140 1.46 -1.34 -0.82
CA GLU A 140 1.42 -0.83 -2.19
C GLU A 140 0.54 0.43 -2.32
N ALA A 141 -0.62 0.45 -1.65
CA ALA A 141 -1.46 1.63 -1.57
C ALA A 141 -0.74 2.80 -0.86
N ALA A 142 -0.01 2.51 0.23
CA ALA A 142 0.75 3.51 0.98
C ALA A 142 1.92 4.08 0.17
N LYS A 143 2.69 3.21 -0.51
CA LYS A 143 3.79 3.55 -1.42
C LYS A 143 3.36 4.55 -2.50
N ARG A 144 2.17 4.33 -3.07
CA ARG A 144 1.61 5.16 -4.14
C ARG A 144 0.79 6.36 -3.65
N GLY A 145 0.59 6.48 -2.33
CA GLY A 145 -0.18 7.58 -1.76
C GLY A 145 -1.71 7.46 -1.94
N HIS A 146 -2.22 6.27 -2.23
CA HIS A 146 -3.64 5.99 -2.46
C HIS A 146 -4.42 5.94 -1.12
N THR A 147 -4.55 7.10 -0.50
CA THR A 147 -5.18 7.33 0.82
C THR A 147 -6.52 6.62 0.99
N LYS A 148 -7.44 6.76 0.02
CA LYS A 148 -8.76 6.11 0.08
C LYS A 148 -8.67 4.58 0.05
N CYS A 149 -7.72 4.00 -0.67
CA CYS A 149 -7.47 2.56 -0.66
C CYS A 149 -6.97 2.10 0.71
N VAL A 150 -6.01 2.83 1.30
CA VAL A 150 -5.53 2.58 2.67
C VAL A 150 -6.68 2.62 3.67
N GLU A 151 -7.52 3.66 3.64
CA GLU A 151 -8.70 3.78 4.50
C GLU A 151 -9.67 2.61 4.37
N THR A 152 -9.91 2.17 3.13
CA THR A 152 -10.78 1.04 2.82
C THR A 152 -10.22 -0.26 3.39
N LEU A 153 -8.91 -0.51 3.23
CA LEU A 153 -8.25 -1.70 3.77
C LEU A 153 -8.28 -1.72 5.30
N LEU A 154 -7.99 -0.60 5.96
CA LEU A 154 -8.08 -0.47 7.41
C LEU A 154 -9.50 -0.74 7.93
N SER A 155 -10.51 -0.24 7.21
CA SER A 155 -11.92 -0.47 7.55
C SER A 155 -12.34 -1.95 7.39
N ASN A 156 -11.57 -2.73 6.62
CA ASN A 156 -11.76 -4.17 6.40
C ASN A 156 -10.80 -5.04 7.24
N GLY A 157 -10.24 -4.48 8.32
CA GLY A 157 -9.54 -5.26 9.36
C GLY A 157 -8.05 -5.46 9.13
N VAL A 158 -7.45 -4.84 8.11
CA VAL A 158 -5.99 -4.86 7.93
C VAL A 158 -5.32 -4.09 9.08
N SER A 159 -4.29 -4.68 9.67
CA SER A 159 -3.52 -4.02 10.73
C SER A 159 -2.80 -2.79 10.19
N ILE A 160 -2.99 -1.65 10.86
CA ILE A 160 -2.40 -0.36 10.49
C ILE A 160 -0.88 -0.32 10.62
N ASP A 161 -0.34 -1.10 11.57
CA ASP A 161 1.09 -1.24 11.85
C ASP A 161 1.61 -2.62 11.39
N HIS A 162 0.97 -3.23 10.38
CA HIS A 162 1.45 -4.49 9.80
C HIS A 162 2.89 -4.32 9.31
N ASN A 163 3.84 -4.98 9.96
CA ASN A 163 5.25 -4.80 9.68
C ASN A 163 5.79 -5.96 8.85
N ILE A 164 6.33 -5.66 7.67
CA ILE A 164 7.01 -6.63 6.80
C ILE A 164 8.52 -6.39 6.91
N LYS A 165 9.29 -7.43 7.24
CA LYS A 165 10.71 -7.31 7.61
C LYS A 165 11.56 -6.44 6.67
N HIS A 166 11.33 -6.54 5.36
CA HIS A 166 12.11 -5.83 4.34
C HIS A 166 11.47 -4.50 3.86
N LEU A 167 10.21 -4.21 4.22
CA LEU A 167 9.50 -2.98 3.84
C LEU A 167 9.28 -2.04 5.04
N GLY A 168 9.15 -2.57 6.25
CA GLY A 168 8.68 -1.84 7.42
C GLY A 168 7.15 -1.83 7.53
N THR A 169 6.61 -0.76 8.11
CA THR A 169 5.16 -0.51 8.23
C THR A 169 4.61 0.27 7.02
N PRO A 170 3.28 0.33 6.82
CA PRO A 170 2.69 1.17 5.78
C PRO A 170 3.05 2.64 5.95
N LEU A 171 3.18 3.12 7.20
CA LEU A 171 3.63 4.49 7.48
C LEU A 171 5.07 4.71 7.03
N TYR A 172 5.98 3.77 7.33
CA TYR A 172 7.37 3.85 6.88
C TYR A 172 7.46 3.94 5.36
N VAL A 173 6.76 3.06 4.64
CA VAL A 173 6.74 3.04 3.17
C VAL A 173 6.16 4.35 2.60
N ALA A 174 5.11 4.90 3.20
CA ALA A 174 4.59 6.21 2.81
C ALA A 174 5.61 7.34 3.04
N CYS A 175 6.39 7.30 4.14
CA CYS A 175 7.44 8.28 4.40
C CYS A 175 8.60 8.16 3.40
N GLU A 176 9.09 6.95 3.13
CA GLU A 176 10.14 6.64 2.16
C GLU A 176 9.78 7.17 0.75
N ASN A 177 8.51 7.01 0.36
CA ASN A 177 8.01 7.45 -0.94
C ASN A 177 7.41 8.87 -0.90
N GLN A 178 7.66 9.63 0.17
CA GLN A 178 7.27 11.04 0.34
C GLN A 178 5.75 11.31 0.20
N GLN A 179 4.93 10.32 0.53
CA GLN A 179 3.46 10.39 0.43
C GLN A 179 2.85 11.09 1.65
N LEU A 180 3.08 12.40 1.78
CA LEU A 180 2.68 13.20 2.95
C LEU A 180 1.20 13.06 3.32
N LYS A 181 0.30 13.10 2.34
CA LYS A 181 -1.15 12.94 2.56
C LYS A 181 -1.49 11.55 3.12
N CYS A 182 -0.80 10.51 2.64
CA CYS A 182 -0.99 9.15 3.10
C CYS A 182 -0.43 8.93 4.51
N ALA A 183 0.78 9.43 4.78
CA ALA A 183 1.37 9.42 6.12
C ALA A 183 0.47 10.14 7.13
N LYS A 184 -0.04 11.33 6.80
CA LYS A 184 -0.99 12.07 7.65
C LYS A 184 -2.23 11.23 7.94
N LYS A 185 -2.81 10.60 6.92
CA LYS A 185 -4.00 9.78 7.10
C LYS A 185 -3.75 8.54 7.98
N LEU A 186 -2.61 7.87 7.81
CA LEU A 186 -2.21 6.74 8.64
C LEU A 186 -2.07 7.17 10.11
N LEU A 187 -1.37 8.28 10.38
CA LEU A 187 -1.19 8.83 11.71
C LEU A 187 -2.52 9.28 12.37
N GLU A 188 -3.40 9.91 11.61
CA GLU A 188 -4.75 10.26 12.04
C GLU A 188 -5.56 9.00 12.43
N SER A 189 -5.41 7.94 11.62
CA SER A 189 -6.05 6.62 11.83
C SER A 189 -5.40 5.81 12.95
N GLY A 190 -4.29 6.28 13.51
CA GLY A 190 -3.67 5.73 14.71
C GLY A 190 -2.43 4.89 14.48
N ALA A 191 -1.80 4.96 13.31
CA ALA A 191 -0.50 4.35 13.07
C ALA A 191 0.53 4.85 14.09
N SER A 192 1.44 3.97 14.50
CA SER A 192 2.55 4.34 15.38
C SER A 192 3.56 5.21 14.63
N ALA A 193 3.77 6.44 15.08
CA ALA A 193 4.79 7.34 14.53
C ALA A 193 6.24 6.85 14.74
N ASN A 194 6.42 5.78 15.54
CA ASN A 194 7.72 5.24 15.92
C ASN A 194 8.02 3.86 15.31
N SER A 195 7.01 3.18 14.77
CA SER A 195 7.15 1.85 14.20
C SER A 195 7.53 1.94 12.72
N GLY A 196 8.78 1.63 12.40
CA GLY A 196 9.32 1.72 11.03
C GLY A 196 9.80 0.39 10.49
N LYS A 197 11.00 0.36 9.90
CA LYS A 197 11.66 -0.83 9.35
C LYS A 197 12.82 -1.24 10.24
N GLY A 198 12.61 -2.30 11.04
CA GLY A 198 13.58 -2.68 12.06
C GLY A 198 13.76 -1.58 13.11
N LEU A 199 15.00 -1.09 13.27
CA LEU A 199 15.31 0.05 14.16
C LEU A 199 15.15 1.41 13.47
N ASP A 200 15.00 1.43 12.14
CA ASP A 200 14.85 2.67 11.38
C ASP A 200 13.40 3.16 11.47
N SER A 201 13.16 4.24 12.20
CA SER A 201 11.82 4.79 12.41
C SER A 201 11.36 5.65 11.22
N PRO A 202 10.05 5.93 11.07
CA PRO A 202 9.56 6.84 10.03
C PRO A 202 10.25 8.22 10.05
N LEU A 203 10.71 8.68 11.22
CA LEU A 203 11.42 9.95 11.38
C LEU A 203 12.86 9.90 10.84
N HIS A 204 13.53 8.74 10.89
CA HIS A 204 14.87 8.58 10.30
C HIS A 204 14.80 8.70 8.78
N ILE A 205 13.90 7.96 8.13
CA ILE A 205 13.74 8.03 6.67
C ILE A 205 13.24 9.42 6.20
N ALA A 206 12.38 10.08 6.96
CA ALA A 206 11.96 11.46 6.68
C ALA A 206 13.12 12.47 6.78
N ALA A 207 14.04 12.26 7.73
CA ALA A 207 15.26 13.05 7.88
C ALA A 207 16.24 12.81 6.72
N GLN A 208 16.48 11.54 6.35
CA GLN A 208 17.35 11.17 5.22
C GLN A 208 16.86 11.76 3.90
N THR A 209 15.55 11.68 3.64
CA THR A 209 14.92 12.25 2.43
C THR A 209 14.77 13.77 2.47
N SER A 210 15.18 14.41 3.58
CA SER A 210 15.10 15.85 3.80
C SER A 210 13.69 16.45 3.62
N ASN A 211 12.65 15.67 3.95
CA ASN A 211 11.26 16.10 3.81
C ASN A 211 10.77 16.84 5.07
N VAL A 212 10.84 18.18 5.04
CA VAL A 212 10.48 19.09 6.15
C VAL A 212 9.06 18.88 6.66
N ASP A 213 8.09 18.80 5.75
CA ASP A 213 6.68 18.64 6.11
C ASP A 213 6.42 17.29 6.78
N MET A 214 7.07 16.23 6.29
CA MET A 214 6.98 14.90 6.88
C MET A 214 7.59 14.86 8.28
N VAL A 215 8.74 15.52 8.49
CA VAL A 215 9.38 15.64 9.81
C VAL A 215 8.46 16.37 10.79
N HIS A 216 7.90 17.51 10.40
CA HIS A 216 6.94 18.25 11.23
C HIS A 216 5.73 17.40 11.59
N LEU A 217 5.13 16.75 10.59
CA LEU A 217 4.00 15.86 10.78
C LEU A 217 4.33 14.75 11.78
N LEU A 218 5.44 14.04 11.61
CA LEU A 218 5.82 12.93 12.49
C LEU A 218 6.08 13.40 13.93
N ILE A 219 6.79 14.52 14.12
CA ILE A 219 7.03 15.12 15.45
C ILE A 219 5.70 15.52 16.11
N ASP A 220 4.80 16.14 15.35
CA ASP A 220 3.49 16.54 15.85
C ASP A 220 2.62 15.33 16.26
N PHE A 221 2.87 14.15 15.69
CA PHE A 221 2.25 12.89 16.09
C PHE A 221 3.08 12.06 17.09
N GLY A 222 4.13 12.65 17.68
CA GLY A 222 4.89 12.06 18.78
C GLY A 222 5.99 11.08 18.35
N ALA A 223 6.58 11.28 17.17
CA ALA A 223 7.79 10.56 16.79
C ALA A 223 8.95 10.93 17.74
N ASN A 224 9.72 9.92 18.13
CA ASN A 224 10.85 10.05 19.04
C ASN A 224 12.08 10.58 18.30
N THR A 225 12.42 11.85 18.54
CA THR A 225 13.60 12.52 17.97
C THR A 225 14.93 11.98 18.46
N ARG A 226 14.93 11.17 19.54
CA ARG A 226 16.12 10.57 20.15
C ARG A 226 16.26 9.07 19.88
N ALA A 227 15.35 8.47 19.10
CA ALA A 227 15.51 7.08 18.69
C ALA A 227 16.82 6.92 17.90
N VAL A 228 17.43 5.74 17.99
CA VAL A 228 18.64 5.41 17.23
C VAL A 228 18.33 4.24 16.30
N ASN A 229 18.84 4.31 15.08
CA ASN A 229 18.73 3.24 14.10
C ASN A 229 19.83 2.18 14.27
N ALA A 230 19.95 1.25 13.31
CA ALA A 230 20.91 0.16 13.37
C ALA A 230 22.39 0.63 13.29
N GLU A 231 22.64 1.79 12.67
CA GLU A 231 23.96 2.42 12.64
C GLU A 231 24.26 3.25 13.90
N GLY A 232 23.36 3.24 14.89
CA GLY A 232 23.48 4.03 16.11
C GLY A 232 23.22 5.53 15.91
N LYS A 233 22.65 5.92 14.78
CA LYS A 233 22.40 7.33 14.44
C LYS A 233 21.00 7.78 14.83
N LYS A 234 20.89 9.00 15.33
CA LYS A 234 19.59 9.69 15.54
C LYS A 234 19.06 10.30 14.24
N PRO A 235 17.76 10.60 14.13
CA PRO A 235 17.21 11.27 12.95
C PRO A 235 17.95 12.56 12.56
N ILE A 236 18.29 13.42 13.53
CA ILE A 236 19.02 14.67 13.27
C ILE A 236 20.40 14.44 12.62
N GLU A 237 21.06 13.33 12.92
CA GLU A 237 22.40 13.00 12.42
C GLU A 237 22.37 12.47 10.97
N LEU A 238 21.18 12.19 10.44
CA LEU A 238 20.94 11.76 9.06
C LEU A 238 20.62 12.93 8.12
N VAL A 239 20.47 14.13 8.67
CA VAL A 239 20.11 15.34 7.93
C VAL A 239 21.38 15.97 7.32
N PRO A 240 21.32 16.55 6.10
CA PRO A 240 22.42 17.33 5.55
C PRO A 240 22.85 18.49 6.46
N ALA A 241 24.16 18.70 6.57
CA ALA A 241 24.73 19.79 7.36
C ALA A 241 24.19 21.16 6.90
N ASN A 242 23.95 22.07 7.85
CA ASN A 242 23.43 23.43 7.63
C ASN A 242 22.05 23.53 6.95
N SER A 243 21.27 22.45 6.95
CA SER A 243 19.89 22.48 6.45
C SER A 243 18.92 23.13 7.46
N ALA A 244 17.78 23.62 6.96
CA ALA A 244 16.68 24.10 7.81
C ALA A 244 16.14 23.00 8.74
N LEU A 245 16.23 21.73 8.34
CA LEU A 245 15.84 20.58 9.15
C LEU A 245 16.68 20.44 10.42
N MET A 246 17.98 20.72 10.34
CA MET A 246 18.85 20.73 11.52
C MET A 246 18.32 21.68 12.59
N GLN A 247 17.91 22.89 12.19
CA GLN A 247 17.33 23.88 13.10
C GLN A 247 16.00 23.42 13.68
N ILE A 248 15.15 22.75 12.87
CA ILE A 248 13.87 22.20 13.34
C ILE A 248 14.10 21.15 14.43
N PHE A 249 15.04 20.22 14.24
CA PHE A 249 15.35 19.21 15.24
C PHE A 249 15.90 19.85 16.52
N LEU A 250 16.85 20.80 16.42
CA LEU A 250 17.41 21.50 17.57
C LEU A 250 16.34 22.26 18.37
N GLN A 251 15.41 22.94 17.70
CA GLN A 251 14.29 23.62 18.35
C GLN A 251 13.33 22.65 19.06
N ARG A 252 13.28 21.39 18.62
CA ARG A 252 12.38 20.35 19.13
C ARG A 252 13.08 19.33 20.03
N GLU A 253 14.33 19.55 20.44
CA GLU A 253 15.03 18.70 21.42
C GLU A 253 14.50 18.86 22.86
N GLY A 254 13.81 19.97 23.15
CA GLY A 254 13.14 20.19 24.42
C GLY A 254 11.97 19.23 24.68
N PRO A 255 11.51 19.11 25.93
CA PRO A 255 10.30 18.34 26.24
C PRO A 255 9.09 18.93 25.51
N PHE A 256 8.18 18.05 25.06
CA PHE A 256 6.90 18.49 24.52
C PHE A 256 6.14 19.37 25.52
N SER A 257 5.39 20.35 25.01
CA SER A 257 4.50 21.13 25.87
C SER A 257 3.48 20.22 26.56
N LEU A 258 3.00 20.62 27.74
CA LEU A 258 2.00 19.84 28.49
C LEU A 258 0.76 19.55 27.62
N MET A 259 0.30 20.52 26.83
CA MET A 259 -0.80 20.31 25.89
C MET A 259 -0.52 19.19 24.87
N GLN A 260 0.70 19.14 24.33
CA GLN A 260 1.09 18.11 23.39
C GLN A 260 1.21 16.74 24.05
N LEU A 261 1.73 16.66 25.28
CA LEU A 261 1.75 15.43 26.07
C LEU A 261 0.32 14.93 26.35
N CYS A 262 -0.59 15.83 26.76
CA CYS A 262 -2.00 15.50 26.95
C CYS A 262 -2.64 14.98 25.66
N ARG A 263 -2.37 15.62 24.51
CA ARG A 263 -2.86 15.17 23.20
C ARG A 263 -2.43 13.73 22.91
N LEU A 264 -1.14 13.44 23.03
CA LEU A 264 -0.58 12.12 22.74
C LEU A 264 -1.15 11.06 23.69
N CYS A 265 -1.26 11.38 24.98
CA CYS A 265 -1.82 10.49 26.00
C CYS A 265 -3.31 10.18 25.75
N ILE A 266 -4.13 11.20 25.48
CA ILE A 266 -5.55 11.01 25.17
C ILE A 266 -5.68 10.16 23.90
N ARG A 267 -4.89 10.46 22.86
CA ARG A 267 -4.94 9.72 21.60
C ARG A 267 -4.47 8.27 21.72
N SER A 268 -3.52 7.94 22.59
CA SER A 268 -3.10 6.56 22.80
C SER A 268 -4.22 5.74 23.44
N TYR A 269 -4.95 6.32 24.40
CA TYR A 269 -6.08 5.66 25.07
C TYR A 269 -7.29 5.40 24.14
N LEU A 270 -7.48 6.24 23.11
CA LEU A 270 -8.68 6.19 22.29
C LEU A 270 -8.68 5.08 21.21
N GLY A 271 -7.53 4.49 20.87
CA GLY A 271 -7.41 3.38 19.91
C GLY A 271 -7.83 3.76 18.48
N VAL A 272 -8.28 2.83 17.64
CA VAL A 272 -8.58 3.10 16.21
C VAL A 272 -9.84 3.96 16.00
N LYS A 273 -10.75 4.05 16.98
CA LYS A 273 -12.04 4.79 16.88
C LYS A 273 -11.97 6.23 17.45
N LYS A 274 -10.80 6.90 17.36
CA LYS A 274 -10.55 8.21 18.02
C LYS A 274 -11.55 9.29 17.62
N LYS A 275 -11.88 9.40 16.32
CA LYS A 275 -12.71 10.50 15.81
C LYS A 275 -14.11 10.52 16.44
N LYS A 276 -14.78 9.36 16.50
CA LYS A 276 -16.10 9.23 17.12
C LYS A 276 -16.02 9.51 18.63
N ARG A 277 -15.07 8.89 19.33
CA ARG A 277 -14.94 9.04 20.78
C ARG A 277 -14.58 10.48 21.20
N ILE A 278 -13.75 11.19 20.44
CA ILE A 278 -13.41 12.60 20.73
C ILE A 278 -14.64 13.50 20.58
N SER A 279 -15.49 13.26 19.58
CA SER A 279 -16.70 14.07 19.40
C SER A 279 -17.67 13.96 20.57
N GLU A 280 -17.69 12.81 21.25
CA GLU A 280 -18.51 12.52 22.43
C GLU A 280 -17.94 13.09 23.73
N LEU A 281 -16.69 13.58 23.75
CA LEU A 281 -16.11 14.19 24.95
C LEU A 281 -16.77 15.54 25.25
N MET A 282 -17.00 15.81 26.54
CA MET A 282 -17.48 17.12 27.03
C MET A 282 -16.32 18.13 27.10
N LEU A 283 -15.76 18.46 25.94
CA LEU A 283 -14.67 19.42 25.76
C LEU A 283 -15.09 20.56 24.82
N PRO A 284 -14.50 21.77 24.96
CA PRO A 284 -14.60 22.84 23.97
C PRO A 284 -14.21 22.37 22.56
N ASP A 285 -14.85 22.94 21.54
CA ASP A 285 -14.65 22.54 20.14
C ASP A 285 -13.21 22.80 19.67
N GLU A 286 -12.55 23.84 20.17
CA GLU A 286 -11.15 24.13 19.92
C GLU A 286 -10.23 23.01 20.41
N LEU A 287 -10.52 22.44 21.59
CA LEU A 287 -9.75 21.31 22.13
C LEU A 287 -10.06 20.02 21.39
N LYS A 288 -11.31 19.80 20.95
CA LYS A 288 -11.66 18.66 20.09
C LYS A 288 -10.89 18.70 18.77
N LYS A 289 -10.88 19.86 18.11
CA LYS A 289 -10.09 20.16 16.90
C LYS A 289 -8.59 19.89 17.13
N PHE A 290 -8.06 20.44 18.21
CA PHE A 290 -6.68 20.19 18.65
C PHE A 290 -6.38 18.69 18.81
N LEU A 291 -7.26 17.88 19.40
CA LEU A 291 -7.05 16.43 19.54
C LEU A 291 -7.14 15.65 18.21
N LEU A 292 -7.83 16.20 17.22
CA LEU A 292 -8.05 15.60 15.91
C LEU A 292 -7.02 16.00 14.85
N TYR A 293 -6.15 16.99 15.13
CA TYR A 293 -5.26 17.62 14.14
C TYR A 293 -6.03 18.25 12.96
N VAL A 294 -7.23 18.78 13.26
CA VAL A 294 -8.13 19.50 12.34
C VAL A 294 -8.33 20.90 12.89
#